data_AF-Q22KS2-F1
#
_entry.id   AF-Q22KS2-F1
#
_cell.length_a   1.000
_cell.length_b   1.000
_cell.length_c   1.000
_cell.angle_alpha   90.00
_cell.angle_beta   90.00
_cell.angle_gamma   90.00
#
_symmetry.space_group_name_H-M   'P 1'
#
loop_
_entity.id
_entity.type
_entity.pdbx_description
1 polymer ?
#
loop_
_entity_poly.entity_id
_entity_poly.type
_entity_poly.pdbx_seq_one_letter_code
_entity_poly.pdbx_strand_id
1 'polypeptide(L)'
;MTTQTSIQNFKTFHSRIFSASTQRRASDQNAKMQFSQAAMTSIYKGIKNNDISYILGSHNRTATQGFLPQLNKTEEPVDVIEIDEKSDLKRRLAELRRKHDILKNKANKNETDIEKLKLENKALIDEEDVLNSQKEGVFKEEERLREEQENTTFLMQEAEWTKKSYLFMRDRLKRDKIVNQLKQQAIEEELSCVRKCYQQADYQSQMSKQFSDNAQRILDEMLKNVENEKNQIDSKLNSFKNQLVMWEENEKKKLDRSFREKEIAEHAIYDKDAQEKKLRALLLVHKFVSGMLKDKMEREMQKFQVVEESFQKIKTATGQTEMKNIVTKFITREQTYGELLGQIANHEKKIDYIKKRNEGLENQLVYLKQDLVSMEMQIAQKKNKGGNKHHEYLKQIDNMDERRKLAELMKEKLHQFCIRILTKFDKVNKTQPRKYSEEFGKQQIKQAFQQVHRVVMQELKESEQNGDIDYILSELEKTKIEKETQKEDFQRKNIRIKPTQTGKLNTSQSRDSSSNSKSTPNNSFYESDSDSNVDEKNEQDYFDFLRDARKNEDGIIAKKIKHEKEKEQTNNMPPLRFQSPQKQQ
;
A
#
# COMPACT_ATOMS: atom_id res chain seq x y z
N MET A 1 -21.04 -11.59 -28.95
CA MET A 1 -22.49 -11.36 -28.75
C MET A 1 -23.05 -12.15 -27.55
N THR A 2 -22.32 -12.27 -26.44
CA THR A 2 -22.72 -13.13 -25.30
C THR A 2 -22.57 -12.46 -23.93
N THR A 3 -22.40 -11.14 -23.88
CA THR A 3 -22.12 -10.39 -22.63
C THR A 3 -23.30 -9.58 -22.09
N GLN A 4 -24.45 -9.55 -22.76
CA GLN A 4 -25.62 -8.77 -22.29
C GLN A 4 -26.51 -9.49 -21.28
N THR A 5 -26.42 -10.82 -21.14
CA THR A 5 -27.31 -11.59 -20.27
C THR A 5 -26.90 -11.60 -18.79
N SER A 6 -25.67 -11.19 -18.46
CA SER A 6 -25.16 -11.24 -17.07
C SER A 6 -25.49 -10.00 -16.23
N ILE A 7 -25.93 -8.89 -16.85
CA ILE A 7 -26.18 -7.62 -16.14
C ILE A 7 -27.62 -7.54 -15.59
N GLN A 8 -28.57 -8.32 -16.14
CA GLN A 8 -29.94 -8.34 -15.62
C GLN A 8 -30.08 -9.15 -14.31
N ASN A 9 -29.23 -10.15 -14.07
CA ASN A 9 -29.31 -10.97 -12.84
C ASN A 9 -28.75 -10.29 -11.58
N PHE A 10 -28.01 -9.17 -11.72
CA PHE A 10 -27.48 -8.43 -10.58
C PHE A 10 -28.48 -7.42 -9.98
N LYS A 11 -29.46 -6.95 -10.78
CA LYS A 11 -30.50 -6.01 -10.29
C LYS A 11 -31.59 -6.70 -9.45
N THR A 12 -31.86 -7.99 -9.69
CA THR A 12 -32.84 -8.77 -8.92
C THR A 12 -32.32 -9.23 -7.55
N PHE A 13 -31.01 -9.28 -7.34
CA PHE A 13 -30.44 -9.69 -6.05
C PHE A 13 -30.40 -8.54 -5.01
N HIS A 14 -30.23 -7.29 -5.47
CA HIS A 14 -30.21 -6.13 -4.57
C HIS A 14 -31.60 -5.70 -4.06
N SER A 15 -32.68 -6.10 -4.73
CA SER A 15 -34.06 -5.84 -4.29
C SER A 15 -34.54 -6.76 -3.15
N ARG A 16 -33.89 -7.91 -2.91
CA ARG A 16 -34.28 -8.85 -1.83
C ARG A 16 -33.54 -8.66 -0.51
N ILE A 17 -32.44 -7.89 -0.47
CA ILE A 17 -31.65 -7.71 0.77
C ILE A 17 -32.08 -6.45 1.55
N PHE A 18 -32.81 -5.51 0.93
CA PHE A 18 -33.29 -4.30 1.61
C PHE A 18 -34.73 -4.38 2.18
N SER A 19 -35.41 -5.52 2.08
CA SER A 19 -36.73 -5.72 2.71
C SER A 19 -36.68 -6.40 4.09
N ALA A 20 -35.50 -6.84 4.56
CA ALA A 20 -35.37 -7.60 5.80
C ALA A 20 -35.00 -6.76 7.05
N SER A 21 -34.74 -5.45 6.92
CA SER A 21 -34.32 -4.59 8.04
C SER A 21 -35.45 -3.77 8.68
N THR A 22 -36.69 -3.86 8.18
CA THR A 22 -37.83 -3.10 8.70
C THR A 22 -38.72 -3.90 9.67
N GLN A 23 -38.38 -5.17 9.95
CA GLN A 23 -39.18 -6.07 10.81
C GLN A 23 -38.72 -6.20 12.27
N ARG A 24 -37.74 -5.39 12.73
CA ARG A 24 -37.24 -5.44 14.13
C ARG A 24 -37.76 -4.33 15.04
N ARG A 25 -38.74 -3.52 14.61
CA ARG A 25 -39.43 -2.55 15.49
C ARG A 25 -40.84 -2.97 15.92
N ALA A 26 -41.29 -4.17 15.55
CA ALA A 26 -42.60 -4.69 15.93
C ALA A 26 -42.59 -5.62 17.16
N SER A 27 -41.43 -6.03 17.68
CA SER A 27 -41.37 -6.98 18.81
C SER A 27 -41.40 -6.31 20.20
N ASP A 28 -41.03 -5.04 20.32
CA ASP A 28 -41.06 -4.32 21.61
C ASP A 28 -42.44 -3.74 21.98
N GLN A 29 -43.37 -3.64 21.03
CA GLN A 29 -44.75 -3.26 21.33
C GLN A 29 -45.60 -4.44 21.83
N ASN A 30 -45.24 -5.69 21.51
CA ASN A 30 -45.98 -6.87 21.97
C ASN A 30 -45.69 -7.24 23.43
N ALA A 31 -44.52 -6.93 23.98
CA ALA A 31 -44.20 -7.20 25.38
C ALA A 31 -44.99 -6.31 26.36
N LYS A 32 -45.26 -5.05 26.00
CA LYS A 32 -46.11 -4.14 26.80
C LYS A 32 -47.60 -4.49 26.70
N MET A 33 -48.04 -5.11 25.60
CA MET A 33 -49.43 -5.53 25.42
C MET A 33 -49.75 -6.80 26.24
N GLN A 34 -48.78 -7.70 26.43
CA GLN A 34 -48.97 -8.92 27.23
C GLN A 34 -49.00 -8.67 28.75
N PHE A 35 -48.23 -7.70 29.26
CA PHE A 35 -48.32 -7.31 30.68
C PHE A 35 -49.64 -6.60 31.04
N SER A 36 -50.20 -5.82 30.10
CA SER A 36 -51.53 -5.20 30.23
C SER A 36 -52.66 -6.24 30.16
N GLN A 37 -52.54 -7.26 29.29
CA GLN A 37 -53.51 -8.35 29.22
C GLN A 37 -53.49 -9.28 30.44
N ALA A 38 -52.33 -9.53 31.06
CA ALA A 38 -52.22 -10.31 32.29
C ALA A 38 -52.85 -9.59 33.51
N ALA A 39 -52.69 -8.27 33.61
CA ALA A 39 -53.34 -7.46 34.64
C ALA A 39 -54.86 -7.29 34.42
N MET A 40 -55.31 -7.25 33.15
CA MET A 40 -56.74 -7.21 32.82
C MET A 40 -57.44 -8.56 33.02
N THR A 41 -56.75 -9.69 32.83
CA THR A 41 -57.33 -11.03 33.07
C THR A 41 -57.44 -11.39 34.56
N SER A 42 -56.60 -10.84 35.44
CA SER A 42 -56.78 -10.97 36.90
C SER A 42 -57.93 -10.10 37.43
N ILE A 43 -58.15 -8.91 36.87
CA ILE A 43 -59.29 -8.05 37.22
C ILE A 43 -60.63 -8.62 36.71
N TYR A 44 -60.67 -9.18 35.50
CA TYR A 44 -61.89 -9.81 34.95
C TYR A 44 -62.24 -11.17 35.58
N LYS A 45 -61.27 -11.89 36.18
CA LYS A 45 -61.57 -13.10 36.97
C LYS A 45 -62.23 -12.78 38.31
N GLY A 46 -61.98 -11.60 38.89
CA GLY A 46 -62.66 -11.13 40.11
C GLY A 46 -64.10 -10.64 39.87
N ILE A 47 -64.38 -10.08 38.70
CA ILE A 47 -65.70 -9.47 38.40
C ILE A 47 -66.73 -10.52 37.92
N LYS A 48 -66.31 -11.68 37.43
CA LYS A 48 -67.24 -12.72 36.92
C LYS A 48 -67.78 -13.69 37.99
N ASN A 49 -67.16 -13.75 39.18
CA ASN A 49 -67.55 -14.68 40.24
C ASN A 49 -68.23 -14.02 41.46
N ASN A 50 -68.47 -12.71 41.43
CA ASN A 50 -69.26 -11.97 42.44
C ASN A 50 -68.88 -12.29 43.90
N ASP A 51 -67.58 -12.44 44.18
CA ASP A 51 -67.07 -12.80 45.50
C ASP A 51 -66.21 -11.65 46.05
N ILE A 52 -66.87 -10.70 46.71
CA ILE A 52 -66.24 -9.56 47.42
C ILE A 52 -65.73 -9.98 48.82
N SER A 53 -65.86 -11.26 49.17
CA SER A 53 -65.62 -11.82 50.51
C SER A 53 -64.15 -11.98 50.90
N TYR A 54 -63.18 -11.72 50.02
CA TYR A 54 -61.74 -11.85 50.32
C TYR A 54 -61.00 -10.52 50.54
N ILE A 55 -61.64 -9.37 50.30
CA ILE A 55 -61.02 -8.04 50.50
C ILE A 55 -61.51 -7.35 51.79
N LEU A 56 -62.60 -7.84 52.38
CA LEU A 56 -63.09 -7.35 53.68
C LEU A 56 -63.16 -8.53 54.64
N GLY A 57 -62.20 -8.59 55.57
CA GLY A 57 -62.05 -9.65 56.56
C GLY A 57 -63.38 -10.03 57.21
N SER A 58 -63.72 -11.32 57.14
CA SER A 58 -64.93 -11.88 57.70
C SER A 58 -64.80 -12.04 59.22
N HIS A 59 -65.61 -11.24 59.91
CA HIS A 59 -66.19 -11.58 61.19
C HIS A 59 -66.86 -12.96 61.13
N ASN A 60 -66.39 -13.91 61.93
CA ASN A 60 -67.16 -15.12 62.22
C ASN A 60 -67.96 -14.92 63.51
N ARG A 61 -69.27 -14.77 63.33
CA ARG A 61 -70.33 -15.14 64.28
C ARG A 61 -71.17 -16.24 63.64
N THR A 62 -71.18 -17.43 64.23
CA THR A 62 -72.32 -18.37 64.32
C THR A 62 -72.03 -19.23 65.56
N ALA A 63 -72.75 -19.08 66.67
CA ALA A 63 -74.02 -19.73 66.99
C ALA A 63 -73.92 -21.26 66.76
N THR A 64 -73.79 -22.10 67.77
CA THR A 64 -74.89 -22.54 68.64
C THR A 64 -74.37 -23.60 69.64
N GLN A 65 -74.74 -23.53 70.92
CA GLN A 65 -75.25 -24.64 71.75
C GLN A 65 -75.13 -24.35 73.26
N GLY A 66 -76.30 -24.21 73.88
CA GLY A 66 -76.70 -24.61 75.24
C GLY A 66 -75.71 -24.56 76.40
N PHE A 67 -75.98 -23.71 77.40
CA PHE A 67 -76.54 -24.14 78.69
C PHE A 67 -76.78 -22.92 79.60
N LEU A 68 -78.04 -22.69 79.96
CA LEU A 68 -78.46 -21.84 81.08
C LEU A 68 -78.17 -22.56 82.42
N PRO A 69 -78.03 -21.80 83.52
CA PRO A 69 -79.01 -21.92 84.60
C PRO A 69 -79.45 -20.52 85.09
N GLN A 70 -80.72 -20.18 84.92
CA GLN A 70 -81.73 -20.15 85.99
C GLN A 70 -81.33 -19.31 87.21
N LEU A 71 -81.61 -18.01 87.11
CA LEU A 71 -81.84 -17.12 88.25
C LEU A 71 -83.34 -16.87 88.33
N ASN A 72 -84.00 -17.55 89.26
CA ASN A 72 -85.31 -17.18 89.81
C ASN A 72 -85.50 -17.96 91.11
N LYS A 73 -85.82 -17.23 92.19
CA LYS A 73 -86.77 -17.59 93.26
C LYS A 73 -86.64 -16.55 94.39
N THR A 74 -87.56 -15.60 94.44
CA THR A 74 -88.78 -15.58 95.28
C THR A 74 -88.49 -15.27 96.74
N GLU A 75 -88.81 -14.03 97.12
CA GLU A 75 -89.10 -13.59 98.48
C GLU A 75 -90.53 -14.01 98.86
N GLU A 76 -90.73 -14.57 100.06
CA GLU A 76 -91.88 -14.36 100.97
C GLU A 76 -91.63 -15.08 102.32
N PRO A 77 -92.35 -14.77 103.42
CA PRO A 77 -91.70 -14.38 104.69
C PRO A 77 -92.06 -15.25 105.93
N VAL A 78 -91.45 -14.86 107.07
CA VAL A 78 -91.80 -15.13 108.50
C VAL A 78 -91.58 -16.55 109.05
N ASP A 79 -90.62 -16.73 109.98
CA ASP A 79 -90.91 -17.01 111.40
C ASP A 79 -89.65 -17.10 112.30
N VAL A 80 -89.85 -16.71 113.56
CA VAL A 80 -88.89 -16.58 114.66
C VAL A 80 -88.65 -17.93 115.36
N ILE A 81 -87.41 -18.43 115.46
CA ILE A 81 -87.00 -19.43 116.47
C ILE A 81 -85.54 -19.19 116.92
N GLU A 82 -85.34 -19.17 118.24
CA GLU A 82 -84.10 -18.96 118.98
C GLU A 82 -83.00 -20.03 118.76
N ILE A 83 -81.77 -19.53 118.61
CA ILE A 83 -80.47 -19.99 119.17
C ILE A 83 -80.06 -21.48 119.04
N ASP A 84 -79.03 -21.73 118.21
CA ASP A 84 -77.86 -22.53 118.63
C ASP A 84 -76.62 -22.21 117.75
N GLU A 85 -75.88 -21.15 118.10
CA GLU A 85 -74.71 -20.60 117.39
C GLU A 85 -73.58 -21.63 117.16
N LYS A 86 -73.58 -22.75 117.90
CA LYS A 86 -72.55 -23.80 117.79
C LYS A 86 -72.76 -24.74 116.59
N SER A 87 -74.00 -24.89 116.12
CA SER A 87 -74.33 -25.74 114.97
C SER A 87 -74.12 -25.02 113.62
N ASP A 88 -74.40 -23.72 113.57
CA ASP A 88 -74.19 -22.87 112.40
C ASP A 88 -72.71 -22.57 112.13
N LEU A 89 -71.89 -22.46 113.18
CA LEU A 89 -70.43 -22.42 113.05
C LEU A 89 -69.89 -23.72 112.46
N LYS A 90 -70.42 -24.89 112.86
CA LYS A 90 -70.06 -26.19 112.27
C LYS A 90 -70.54 -26.30 110.82
N ARG A 91 -71.72 -25.77 110.48
CA ARG A 91 -72.25 -25.74 109.11
C ARG A 91 -71.42 -24.82 108.21
N ARG A 92 -71.10 -23.60 108.64
CA ARG A 92 -70.21 -22.68 107.92
C ARG A 92 -68.81 -23.25 107.76
N LEU A 93 -68.27 -23.94 108.76
CA LEU A 93 -66.94 -24.54 108.71
C LEU A 93 -66.92 -25.79 107.79
N ALA A 94 -68.00 -26.57 107.76
CA ALA A 94 -68.19 -27.65 106.78
C ALA A 94 -68.37 -27.11 105.34
N GLU A 95 -69.10 -26.01 105.15
CA GLU A 95 -69.21 -25.31 103.87
C GLU A 95 -67.86 -24.71 103.43
N LEU A 96 -67.09 -24.12 104.35
CA LEU A 96 -65.74 -23.62 104.07
C LEU A 96 -64.79 -24.75 103.70
N ARG A 97 -64.86 -25.91 104.37
CA ARG A 97 -64.10 -27.11 103.98
C ARG A 97 -64.51 -27.60 102.60
N ARG A 98 -65.80 -27.73 102.32
CA ARG A 98 -66.29 -28.10 100.97
C ARG A 98 -65.85 -27.10 99.91
N LYS A 99 -65.95 -25.79 100.18
CA LYS A 99 -65.48 -24.74 99.26
C LYS A 99 -63.97 -24.82 99.06
N HIS A 100 -63.21 -25.04 100.13
CA HIS A 100 -61.76 -25.23 100.06
C HIS A 100 -61.39 -26.48 99.25
N ASP A 101 -62.08 -27.61 99.45
CA ASP A 101 -61.84 -28.84 98.71
C ASP A 101 -62.25 -28.70 97.23
N ILE A 102 -63.34 -27.98 96.94
CA ILE A 102 -63.74 -27.63 95.56
C ILE A 102 -62.67 -26.73 94.92
N LEU A 103 -62.19 -25.71 95.63
CA LEU A 103 -61.16 -24.79 95.14
C LEU A 103 -59.82 -25.51 94.95
N LYS A 104 -59.44 -26.40 95.86
CA LYS A 104 -58.24 -27.22 95.76
C LYS A 104 -58.33 -28.19 94.57
N ASN A 105 -59.46 -28.87 94.41
CA ASN A 105 -59.67 -29.74 93.25
C ASN A 105 -59.70 -28.94 91.93
N LYS A 106 -60.25 -27.71 91.94
CA LYS A 106 -60.23 -26.81 90.78
C LYS A 106 -58.82 -26.30 90.50
N ALA A 107 -58.05 -25.95 91.52
CA ALA A 107 -56.65 -25.55 91.40
C ALA A 107 -55.80 -26.70 90.84
N ASN A 108 -55.97 -27.92 91.36
CA ASN A 108 -55.28 -29.10 90.85
C ASN A 108 -55.65 -29.41 89.39
N LYS A 109 -56.94 -29.29 89.01
CA LYS A 109 -57.35 -29.45 87.60
C LYS A 109 -56.73 -28.39 86.70
N ASN A 110 -56.79 -27.13 87.13
CA ASN A 110 -56.15 -26.02 86.41
C ASN A 110 -54.63 -26.23 86.29
N GLU A 111 -53.98 -26.77 87.32
CA GLU A 111 -52.55 -27.08 87.30
C GLU A 111 -52.24 -28.20 86.29
N THR A 112 -53.04 -29.27 86.26
CA THR A 112 -52.90 -30.32 85.23
C THR A 112 -53.18 -29.81 83.82
N ASP A 113 -54.11 -28.87 83.64
CA ASP A 113 -54.40 -28.27 82.34
C ASP A 113 -53.29 -27.30 81.93
N ILE A 114 -52.70 -26.55 82.87
CA ILE A 114 -51.51 -25.72 82.63
C ILE A 114 -50.32 -26.59 82.23
N GLU A 115 -50.12 -27.75 82.85
CA GLU A 115 -49.06 -28.68 82.46
C GLU A 115 -49.27 -29.24 81.05
N LYS A 116 -50.50 -29.64 80.70
CA LYS A 116 -50.84 -30.06 79.32
C LYS A 116 -50.57 -28.95 78.31
N LEU A 117 -51.03 -27.73 78.60
CA LEU A 117 -50.81 -26.57 77.74
C LEU A 117 -49.31 -26.26 77.61
N LYS A 118 -48.51 -26.39 78.67
CA LYS A 118 -47.05 -26.23 78.58
C LYS A 118 -46.41 -27.29 77.69
N LEU A 119 -46.87 -28.54 77.77
CA LEU A 119 -46.35 -29.64 76.97
C LEU A 119 -46.73 -29.47 75.49
N GLU A 120 -47.95 -29.04 75.21
CA GLU A 120 -48.43 -28.71 73.86
C GLU A 120 -47.68 -27.50 73.28
N ASN A 121 -47.48 -26.45 74.08
CA ASN A 121 -46.71 -25.27 73.66
C ASN A 121 -45.25 -25.64 73.35
N LYS A 122 -44.66 -26.56 74.13
CA LYS A 122 -43.32 -27.09 73.84
C LYS A 122 -43.29 -27.88 72.53
N ALA A 123 -44.29 -28.74 72.28
CA ALA A 123 -44.39 -29.49 71.03
C ALA A 123 -44.55 -28.56 69.81
N LEU A 124 -45.31 -27.47 69.94
CA LEU A 124 -45.43 -26.45 68.89
C LEU A 124 -44.13 -25.69 68.64
N ILE A 125 -43.37 -25.39 69.69
CA ILE A 125 -42.03 -24.78 69.56
C ILE A 125 -41.08 -25.73 68.81
N ASP A 126 -41.06 -27.01 69.20
CA ASP A 126 -40.22 -28.02 68.54
C ASP A 126 -40.63 -28.18 67.05
N GLU A 127 -41.93 -28.13 66.73
CA GLU A 127 -42.44 -28.15 65.35
C GLU A 127 -42.06 -26.87 64.57
N GLU A 128 -42.14 -25.70 65.20
CA GLU A 128 -41.73 -24.42 64.62
C GLU A 128 -40.22 -24.43 64.29
N ASP A 129 -39.39 -24.97 65.17
CA ASP A 129 -37.94 -25.10 64.94
C ASP A 129 -37.61 -26.04 63.77
N VAL A 130 -38.36 -27.14 63.61
CA VAL A 130 -38.22 -28.05 62.46
C VAL A 130 -38.62 -27.35 61.17
N LEU A 131 -39.75 -26.63 61.16
CA LEU A 131 -40.21 -25.87 60.00
C LEU A 131 -39.24 -24.74 59.63
N ASN A 132 -38.69 -24.04 60.62
CA ASN A 132 -37.67 -23.01 60.40
C ASN A 132 -36.39 -23.59 59.82
N SER A 133 -35.94 -24.76 60.31
CA SER A 133 -34.77 -25.47 59.76
C SER A 133 -35.00 -25.90 58.31
N GLN A 134 -36.19 -26.43 57.99
CA GLN A 134 -36.56 -26.78 56.62
C GLN A 134 -36.62 -25.56 55.70
N LYS A 135 -37.22 -24.46 56.19
CA LYS A 135 -37.30 -23.20 55.46
C LYS A 135 -35.91 -22.63 55.16
N GLU A 136 -34.98 -22.70 56.10
CA GLU A 136 -33.59 -22.28 55.88
C GLU A 136 -32.89 -23.16 54.82
N GLY A 137 -33.15 -24.47 54.82
CA GLY A 137 -32.66 -25.37 53.78
C GLY A 137 -33.21 -25.04 52.39
N VAL A 138 -34.50 -24.73 52.28
CA VAL A 138 -35.14 -24.31 51.02
C VAL A 138 -34.57 -22.97 50.55
N PHE A 139 -34.36 -22.00 51.45
CA PHE A 139 -33.75 -20.72 51.10
C PHE A 139 -32.32 -20.86 50.56
N LYS A 140 -31.50 -21.70 51.19
CA LYS A 140 -30.13 -21.98 50.72
C LYS A 140 -30.14 -22.62 49.32
N GLU A 141 -31.07 -23.53 49.07
CA GLU A 141 -31.20 -24.16 47.75
C GLU A 141 -31.75 -23.20 46.69
N GLU A 142 -32.71 -22.34 47.04
CA GLU A 142 -33.20 -21.27 46.17
C GLU A 142 -32.09 -20.29 45.79
N GLU A 143 -31.26 -19.89 46.76
CA GLU A 143 -30.10 -19.02 46.54
C GLU A 143 -29.07 -19.69 45.61
N ARG A 144 -28.76 -20.97 45.83
CA ARG A 144 -27.90 -21.76 44.95
C ARG A 144 -28.43 -21.84 43.51
N LEU A 145 -29.72 -22.11 43.34
CA LEU A 145 -30.36 -22.16 42.02
C LEU A 145 -30.38 -20.78 41.35
N ARG A 146 -30.53 -19.71 42.13
CA ARG A 146 -30.46 -18.33 41.62
C ARG A 146 -29.06 -17.99 41.13
N GLU A 147 -28.02 -18.33 41.88
CA GLU A 147 -26.62 -18.18 41.44
C GLU A 147 -26.33 -19.00 40.18
N GLU A 148 -26.82 -20.24 40.10
CA GLU A 148 -26.68 -21.08 38.90
C GLU A 148 -27.42 -20.47 37.69
N GLN A 149 -28.61 -19.91 37.90
CA GLN A 149 -29.35 -19.20 36.86
C GLN A 149 -28.59 -17.94 36.41
N GLU A 150 -28.06 -17.13 37.32
CA GLU A 150 -27.27 -15.96 36.98
C GLU A 150 -26.00 -16.35 36.19
N ASN A 151 -25.28 -17.37 36.64
CA ASN A 151 -24.10 -17.90 35.95
C ASN A 151 -24.42 -18.40 34.52
N THR A 152 -25.53 -19.13 34.35
CA THR A 152 -25.95 -19.61 33.02
C THR A 152 -26.38 -18.46 32.11
N THR A 153 -27.07 -17.44 32.63
CA THR A 153 -27.40 -16.24 31.84
C THR A 153 -26.16 -15.46 31.43
N PHE A 154 -25.16 -15.36 32.30
CA PHE A 154 -23.87 -14.73 31.99
C PHE A 154 -23.14 -15.49 30.87
N LEU A 155 -23.02 -16.82 30.98
CA LEU A 155 -22.42 -17.66 29.94
C LEU A 155 -23.17 -17.57 28.61
N MET A 156 -24.50 -17.49 28.65
CA MET A 156 -25.31 -17.29 27.44
C MET A 156 -25.01 -15.93 26.79
N GLN A 157 -24.91 -14.86 27.56
CA GLN A 157 -24.54 -13.54 27.04
C GLN A 157 -23.13 -13.54 26.43
N GLU A 158 -22.16 -14.17 27.09
CA GLU A 158 -20.79 -14.32 26.56
C GLU A 158 -20.78 -15.09 25.23
N ALA A 159 -21.54 -16.17 25.13
CA ALA A 159 -21.71 -16.94 23.89
C ALA A 159 -22.34 -16.09 22.77
N GLU A 160 -23.33 -15.22 23.09
CA GLU A 160 -23.90 -14.30 22.13
C GLU A 160 -22.90 -13.25 21.63
N TRP A 161 -22.08 -12.69 22.52
CA TRP A 161 -21.00 -11.76 22.15
C TRP A 161 -19.98 -12.43 21.24
N THR A 162 -19.58 -13.64 21.58
CA THR A 162 -18.67 -14.47 20.80
C THR A 162 -19.25 -14.75 19.41
N LYS A 163 -20.53 -15.14 19.32
CA LYS A 163 -21.25 -15.33 18.05
C LYS A 163 -21.28 -14.05 17.20
N LYS A 164 -21.55 -12.88 17.80
CA LYS A 164 -21.54 -11.59 17.10
C LYS A 164 -20.14 -11.27 16.54
N SER A 165 -19.09 -11.53 17.31
CA SER A 165 -17.70 -11.38 16.86
C SER A 165 -17.38 -12.27 15.66
N TYR A 166 -17.76 -13.55 15.70
CA TYR A 166 -17.57 -14.47 14.57
C TYR A 166 -18.35 -14.05 13.32
N LEU A 167 -19.58 -13.56 13.46
CA LEU A 167 -20.35 -13.02 12.33
C LEU A 167 -19.66 -11.82 11.69
N PHE A 168 -19.14 -10.90 12.51
CA PHE A 168 -18.38 -9.75 12.02
C PHE A 168 -17.10 -10.18 11.26
N MET A 169 -16.33 -11.12 11.83
CA MET A 169 -15.14 -11.67 11.17
C MET A 169 -15.50 -12.34 9.83
N ARG A 170 -16.57 -13.14 9.78
CA ARG A 170 -17.06 -13.77 8.55
C ARG A 170 -17.43 -12.72 7.49
N ASP A 171 -18.14 -11.67 7.88
CA ASP A 171 -18.59 -10.64 6.94
C ASP A 171 -17.42 -9.75 6.46
N ARG A 172 -16.40 -9.54 7.29
CA ARG A 172 -15.12 -8.97 6.88
C ARG A 172 -14.42 -9.87 5.86
N LEU A 173 -14.25 -11.16 6.15
CA LEU A 173 -13.61 -12.11 5.23
C LEU A 173 -14.33 -12.21 3.88
N LYS A 174 -15.67 -12.13 3.87
CA LYS A 174 -16.44 -12.05 2.61
C LYS A 174 -16.10 -10.81 1.79
N ARG A 175 -15.98 -9.64 2.44
CA ARG A 175 -15.57 -8.40 1.76
C ARG A 175 -14.14 -8.49 1.25
N ASP A 176 -13.22 -9.02 2.06
CA ASP A 176 -11.82 -9.20 1.68
C ASP A 176 -11.71 -10.18 0.49
N LYS A 177 -12.51 -11.25 0.47
CA LYS A 177 -12.59 -12.17 -0.67
C LYS A 177 -13.03 -11.46 -1.95
N ILE A 178 -14.06 -10.60 -1.88
CA ILE A 178 -14.53 -9.83 -3.05
C ILE A 178 -13.44 -8.87 -3.54
N VAL A 179 -12.78 -8.16 -2.62
CA VAL A 179 -11.67 -7.25 -2.97
C VAL A 179 -10.53 -8.03 -3.65
N ASN A 180 -10.18 -9.20 -3.14
CA ASN A 180 -9.15 -10.05 -3.74
C ASN A 180 -9.56 -10.57 -5.12
N GLN A 181 -10.83 -10.93 -5.32
CA GLN A 181 -11.36 -11.32 -6.63
C GLN A 181 -11.29 -10.16 -7.63
N LEU A 182 -11.63 -8.93 -7.22
CA LEU A 182 -11.51 -7.74 -8.07
C LEU A 182 -10.05 -7.44 -8.43
N LYS A 183 -9.13 -7.58 -7.47
CA LYS A 183 -7.68 -7.45 -7.73
C LYS A 183 -7.18 -8.51 -8.70
N GLN A 184 -7.63 -9.75 -8.54
CA GLN A 184 -7.29 -10.84 -9.45
C GLN A 184 -7.77 -10.55 -10.87
N GLN A 185 -9.01 -10.08 -11.04
CA GLN A 185 -9.55 -9.69 -12.35
C GLN A 185 -8.76 -8.53 -12.98
N ALA A 186 -8.41 -7.50 -12.20
CA ALA A 186 -7.58 -6.40 -12.70
C ALA A 186 -6.21 -6.89 -13.22
N ILE A 187 -5.57 -7.79 -12.47
CA ILE A 187 -4.29 -8.41 -12.90
C ILE A 187 -4.48 -9.24 -14.17
N GLU A 188 -5.58 -10.01 -14.29
CA GLU A 188 -5.89 -10.78 -15.50
C GLU A 188 -6.12 -9.89 -16.73
N GLU A 189 -6.78 -8.75 -16.56
CA GLU A 189 -6.97 -7.74 -17.61
C GLU A 189 -5.65 -7.10 -18.04
N GLU A 190 -4.80 -6.72 -17.08
CA GLU A 190 -3.45 -6.20 -17.35
C GLU A 190 -2.60 -7.22 -18.11
N LEU A 191 -2.59 -8.49 -17.68
CA LEU A 191 -1.88 -9.56 -18.39
C LEU A 191 -2.41 -9.78 -19.81
N SER A 192 -3.72 -9.68 -20.02
CA SER A 192 -4.34 -9.74 -21.35
C SER A 192 -3.88 -8.59 -22.25
N CYS A 193 -3.80 -7.37 -21.71
CA CYS A 193 -3.27 -6.21 -22.41
C CYS A 193 -1.80 -6.38 -22.79
N VAL A 194 -0.95 -6.79 -21.83
CA VAL A 194 0.48 -7.05 -22.05
C VAL A 194 0.69 -8.11 -23.12
N ARG A 195 -0.11 -9.20 -23.13
CA ARG A 195 -0.05 -10.22 -24.19
C ARG A 195 -0.35 -9.66 -25.57
N LYS A 196 -1.34 -8.78 -25.71
CA LYS A 196 -1.67 -8.13 -26.99
C LYS A 196 -0.54 -7.21 -27.45
N CYS A 197 0.02 -6.41 -26.54
CA CYS A 197 1.17 -5.54 -26.85
C CYS A 197 2.39 -6.36 -27.27
N TYR A 198 2.66 -7.48 -26.59
CA TYR A 198 3.73 -8.41 -26.95
C TYR A 198 3.53 -9.00 -28.35
N GLN A 199 2.32 -9.50 -28.67
CA GLN A 199 2.01 -10.02 -30.00
C GLN A 199 2.17 -8.97 -31.10
N GLN A 200 1.77 -7.72 -30.83
CA GLN A 200 1.96 -6.61 -31.76
C GLN A 200 3.43 -6.27 -31.97
N ALA A 201 4.23 -6.25 -30.90
CA ALA A 201 5.67 -6.02 -30.97
C ALA A 201 6.40 -7.14 -31.72
N ASP A 202 6.00 -8.40 -31.49
CA ASP A 202 6.54 -9.56 -32.21
C ASP A 202 6.22 -9.48 -33.71
N TYR A 203 4.99 -9.12 -34.07
CA TYR A 203 4.62 -8.89 -35.47
C TYR A 203 5.44 -7.77 -36.13
N GLN A 204 5.65 -6.65 -35.44
CA GLN A 204 6.50 -5.55 -35.95
C GLN A 204 7.96 -5.95 -36.10
N SER A 205 8.47 -6.77 -35.17
CA SER A 205 9.82 -7.35 -35.24
C SER A 205 9.98 -8.25 -36.47
N GLN A 206 9.00 -9.14 -36.71
CA GLN A 206 8.98 -10.00 -37.90
C GLN A 206 8.93 -9.20 -39.20
N MET A 207 8.09 -8.16 -39.27
CA MET A 207 8.02 -7.26 -40.42
C MET A 207 9.34 -6.52 -40.66
N SER A 208 9.99 -6.05 -39.61
CA SER A 208 11.30 -5.37 -39.70
C SER A 208 12.38 -6.32 -40.18
N LYS A 209 12.36 -7.58 -39.73
CA LYS A 209 13.27 -8.63 -40.20
C LYS A 209 13.07 -8.92 -41.68
N GLN A 210 11.82 -9.09 -42.13
CA GLN A 210 11.51 -9.30 -43.56
C GLN A 210 11.96 -8.12 -44.41
N PHE A 211 11.76 -6.89 -43.94
CA PHE A 211 12.22 -5.69 -44.62
C PHE A 211 13.76 -5.65 -44.72
N SER A 212 14.46 -5.97 -43.63
CA SER A 212 15.93 -6.07 -43.61
C SER A 212 16.44 -7.13 -44.58
N ASP A 213 15.84 -8.32 -44.58
CA ASP A 213 16.20 -9.41 -45.48
C ASP A 213 15.98 -9.00 -46.95
N ASN A 214 14.91 -8.25 -47.25
CA ASN A 214 14.65 -7.74 -48.58
C ASN A 214 15.66 -6.65 -48.99
N ALA A 215 15.97 -5.71 -48.10
CA ALA A 215 16.98 -4.68 -48.35
C ALA A 215 18.36 -5.29 -48.61
N GLN A 216 18.72 -6.35 -47.88
CA GLN A 216 19.96 -7.09 -48.11
C GLN A 216 19.99 -7.76 -49.50
N ARG A 217 18.89 -8.39 -49.92
CA ARG A 217 18.80 -8.97 -51.28
C ARG A 217 18.96 -7.91 -52.37
N ILE A 218 18.34 -6.75 -52.21
CA ILE A 218 18.48 -5.63 -53.16
C ILE A 218 19.92 -5.14 -53.21
N LEU A 219 20.58 -5.02 -52.05
CA LEU A 219 21.98 -4.62 -51.98
C LEU A 219 22.89 -5.64 -52.70
N ASP A 220 22.68 -6.94 -52.46
CA ASP A 220 23.45 -8.00 -53.12
C ASP A 220 23.26 -7.97 -54.64
N GLU A 221 22.04 -7.70 -55.12
CA GLU A 221 21.75 -7.53 -56.55
C GLU A 221 22.45 -6.30 -57.13
N MET A 222 22.43 -5.16 -56.42
CA MET A 222 23.16 -3.95 -56.83
C MET A 222 24.67 -4.19 -56.88
N LEU A 223 25.24 -4.86 -55.89
CA LEU A 223 26.67 -5.20 -55.86
C LEU A 223 27.05 -6.10 -57.05
N LYS A 224 26.22 -7.10 -57.35
CA LYS A 224 26.41 -7.96 -58.52
C LYS A 224 26.33 -7.18 -59.84
N ASN A 225 25.42 -6.20 -59.94
CA ASN A 225 25.33 -5.33 -61.11
C ASN A 225 26.56 -4.43 -61.26
N VAL A 226 27.06 -3.83 -60.17
CA VAL A 226 28.30 -3.05 -60.17
C VAL A 226 29.50 -3.90 -60.57
N GLU A 227 29.58 -5.15 -60.10
CA GLU A 227 30.64 -6.08 -60.49
C GLU A 227 30.55 -6.45 -61.99
N ASN A 228 29.34 -6.68 -62.51
CA ASN A 228 29.13 -6.91 -63.94
C ASN A 228 29.53 -5.69 -64.79
N GLU A 229 29.17 -4.48 -64.38
CA GLU A 229 29.58 -3.25 -65.07
C GLU A 229 31.09 -3.07 -65.05
N LYS A 230 31.74 -3.32 -63.90
CA LYS A 230 33.20 -3.31 -63.79
C LYS A 230 33.84 -4.32 -64.75
N ASN A 231 33.34 -5.55 -64.78
CA ASN A 231 33.82 -6.58 -65.70
C ASN A 231 33.63 -6.19 -67.18
N GLN A 232 32.53 -5.51 -67.53
CA GLN A 232 32.32 -4.96 -68.87
C GLN A 232 33.30 -3.83 -69.19
N ILE A 233 33.56 -2.92 -68.24
CA ILE A 233 34.54 -1.85 -68.39
C ILE A 233 35.94 -2.44 -68.58
N ASP A 234 36.33 -3.42 -67.77
CA ASP A 234 37.63 -4.08 -67.87
C ASP A 234 37.78 -4.82 -69.20
N SER A 235 36.72 -5.46 -69.69
CA SER A 235 36.70 -6.10 -71.02
C SER A 235 36.86 -5.08 -72.15
N LYS A 236 36.16 -3.94 -72.08
CA LYS A 236 36.31 -2.83 -73.05
C LYS A 236 37.71 -2.22 -72.99
N LEU A 237 38.22 -1.96 -71.79
CA LEU A 237 39.56 -1.42 -71.57
C LEU A 237 40.63 -2.35 -72.15
N ASN A 238 40.50 -3.66 -71.93
CA ASN A 238 41.39 -4.66 -72.52
C ASN A 238 41.30 -4.68 -74.06
N SER A 239 40.09 -4.55 -74.63
CA SER A 239 39.93 -4.44 -76.08
C SER A 239 40.62 -3.19 -76.65
N PHE A 240 40.51 -2.04 -75.97
CA PHE A 240 41.20 -0.80 -76.36
C PHE A 240 42.71 -0.91 -76.21
N LYS A 241 43.21 -1.51 -75.12
CA LYS A 241 44.64 -1.78 -74.95
C LYS A 241 45.18 -2.63 -76.11
N ASN A 242 44.46 -3.69 -76.49
CA ASN A 242 44.86 -4.52 -77.63
C ASN A 242 44.86 -3.74 -78.95
N GLN A 243 43.88 -2.87 -79.19
CA GLN A 243 43.85 -1.99 -80.37
C GLN A 243 45.02 -0.99 -80.38
N LEU A 244 45.36 -0.43 -79.21
CA LEU A 244 46.44 0.53 -79.05
C LEU A 244 47.80 -0.13 -79.30
N VAL A 245 48.03 -1.32 -78.76
CA VAL A 245 49.23 -2.14 -79.07
C VAL A 245 49.31 -2.43 -80.57
N MET A 246 48.22 -2.84 -81.22
CA MET A 246 48.19 -3.06 -82.66
C MET A 246 48.48 -1.78 -83.46
N TRP A 247 48.02 -0.63 -82.98
CA TRP A 247 48.27 0.67 -83.61
C TRP A 247 49.74 1.10 -83.46
N GLU A 248 50.31 0.99 -82.26
CA GLU A 248 51.73 1.24 -81.98
C GLU A 248 52.63 0.33 -82.82
N GLU A 249 52.31 -0.96 -82.95
CA GLU A 249 53.04 -1.87 -83.81
C GLU A 249 52.97 -1.47 -85.30
N ASN A 250 51.81 -1.01 -85.76
CA ASN A 250 51.63 -0.54 -87.13
C ASN A 250 52.32 0.80 -87.38
N GLU A 251 52.29 1.72 -86.43
CA GLU A 251 53.00 2.99 -86.48
C GLU A 251 54.51 2.75 -86.48
N LYS A 252 55.01 1.86 -85.63
CA LYS A 252 56.42 1.43 -85.63
C LYS A 252 56.82 0.86 -86.99
N LYS A 253 55.99 -0.01 -87.59
CA LYS A 253 56.21 -0.52 -88.96
C LYS A 253 56.23 0.61 -90.02
N LYS A 254 55.36 1.63 -89.89
CA LYS A 254 55.37 2.79 -90.80
C LYS A 254 56.60 3.66 -90.60
N LEU A 255 57.01 3.89 -89.36
CA LEU A 255 58.17 4.68 -89.01
C LEU A 255 59.45 3.97 -89.49
N ASP A 256 59.55 2.66 -89.31
CA ASP A 256 60.64 1.85 -89.87
C ASP A 256 60.69 1.92 -91.41
N ARG A 257 59.53 1.90 -92.09
CA ARG A 257 59.46 2.10 -93.56
C ARG A 257 59.89 3.51 -93.94
N SER A 258 59.36 4.53 -93.27
CA SER A 258 59.71 5.93 -93.53
C SER A 258 61.18 6.22 -93.22
N PHE A 259 61.76 5.59 -92.20
CA PHE A 259 63.17 5.72 -91.87
C PHE A 259 64.03 5.12 -92.97
N ARG A 260 63.69 3.93 -93.49
CA ARG A 260 64.35 3.34 -94.66
C ARG A 260 64.20 4.20 -95.91
N GLU A 261 63.01 4.76 -96.16
CA GLU A 261 62.77 5.65 -97.31
C GLU A 261 63.53 6.98 -97.17
N LYS A 262 63.62 7.54 -95.96
CA LYS A 262 64.42 8.73 -95.66
C LYS A 262 65.91 8.45 -95.75
N GLU A 263 66.39 7.30 -95.31
CA GLU A 263 67.77 6.87 -95.48
C GLU A 263 68.11 6.75 -96.97
N ILE A 264 67.22 6.19 -97.79
CA ILE A 264 67.34 6.14 -99.26
C ILE A 264 67.28 7.54 -99.89
N ALA A 265 66.40 8.43 -99.40
CA ALA A 265 66.24 9.79 -99.90
C ALA A 265 67.40 10.71 -99.48
N GLU A 266 67.93 10.59 -98.26
CA GLU A 266 69.13 11.30 -97.79
C GLU A 266 70.36 10.82 -98.55
N HIS A 267 70.43 9.54 -98.93
CA HIS A 267 71.44 9.05 -99.87
C HIS A 267 71.26 9.59 -101.30
N ALA A 268 70.04 9.96 -101.71
CA ALA A 268 69.74 10.47 -103.06
C ALA A 268 69.80 12.01 -103.17
N ILE A 269 69.75 12.75 -102.06
CA ILE A 269 69.73 14.23 -102.01
C ILE A 269 71.08 14.73 -101.45
N TYR A 270 72.17 14.37 -102.11
CA TYR A 270 73.45 15.06 -101.97
C TYR A 270 73.79 15.75 -103.30
N ASP A 271 73.11 16.86 -103.57
CA ASP A 271 73.55 17.87 -104.54
C ASP A 271 73.26 19.27 -103.97
N LYS A 272 74.32 19.96 -103.52
CA LYS A 272 74.26 20.93 -102.41
C LYS A 272 73.91 22.37 -102.80
N ASP A 273 73.84 22.74 -104.08
CA ASP A 273 73.86 24.18 -104.44
C ASP A 273 72.59 24.68 -105.17
N ALA A 274 71.77 23.78 -105.74
CA ALA A 274 70.54 24.16 -106.46
C ALA A 274 69.29 24.23 -105.56
N GLN A 275 69.23 23.42 -104.50
CA GLN A 275 68.11 23.43 -103.55
C GLN A 275 68.13 24.67 -102.64
N GLU A 276 69.30 25.20 -102.31
CA GLU A 276 69.41 26.36 -101.41
C GLU A 276 68.73 27.61 -102.00
N LYS A 277 68.82 27.81 -103.33
CA LYS A 277 68.14 28.91 -104.02
C LYS A 277 66.62 28.78 -104.01
N LYS A 278 66.07 27.57 -104.18
CA LYS A 278 64.62 27.31 -104.07
C LYS A 278 64.12 27.49 -102.64
N LEU A 279 64.90 27.04 -101.64
CA LEU A 279 64.59 27.23 -100.22
C LEU A 279 64.57 28.72 -99.84
N ARG A 280 65.47 29.54 -100.37
CA ARG A 280 65.46 31.01 -100.14
C ARG A 280 64.23 31.69 -100.72
N ALA A 281 63.80 31.33 -101.94
CA ALA A 281 62.58 31.85 -102.54
C ALA A 281 61.32 31.43 -101.76
N LEU A 282 61.25 30.15 -101.36
CA LEU A 282 60.17 29.61 -100.54
C LEU A 282 60.09 30.31 -99.17
N LEU A 283 61.25 30.55 -98.53
CA LEU A 283 61.35 31.27 -97.26
C LEU A 283 60.75 32.68 -97.33
N LEU A 284 60.96 33.41 -98.44
CA LEU A 284 60.41 34.75 -98.63
C LEU A 284 58.88 34.74 -98.73
N VAL A 285 58.31 33.79 -99.47
CA VAL A 285 56.85 33.62 -99.56
C VAL A 285 56.26 33.28 -98.19
N HIS A 286 56.90 32.36 -97.45
CA HIS A 286 56.47 32.04 -96.09
C HIS A 286 56.54 33.25 -95.16
N LYS A 287 57.57 34.10 -95.28
CA LYS A 287 57.70 35.32 -94.49
C LYS A 287 56.57 36.32 -94.79
N PHE A 288 56.19 36.46 -96.06
CA PHE A 288 55.07 37.32 -96.47
C PHE A 288 53.72 36.81 -95.95
N VAL A 289 53.40 35.53 -96.17
CA VAL A 289 52.14 34.92 -95.69
C VAL A 289 52.07 34.94 -94.17
N SER A 290 53.19 34.67 -93.48
CA SER A 290 53.27 34.77 -92.03
C SER A 290 53.02 36.18 -91.52
N GLY A 291 53.49 37.21 -92.23
CA GLY A 291 53.20 38.61 -91.92
C GLY A 291 51.70 38.91 -92.04
N MET A 292 51.10 38.57 -93.18
CA MET A 292 49.67 38.80 -93.42
C MET A 292 48.77 38.06 -92.41
N LEU A 293 49.10 36.81 -92.06
CA LEU A 293 48.38 36.04 -91.06
C LEU A 293 48.53 36.64 -89.66
N LYS A 294 49.72 37.15 -89.31
CA LYS A 294 49.96 37.87 -88.06
C LYS A 294 49.11 39.13 -87.99
N ASP A 295 49.08 39.94 -89.05
CA ASP A 295 48.27 41.17 -89.12
C ASP A 295 46.76 40.89 -89.07
N LYS A 296 46.31 39.76 -89.66
CA LYS A 296 44.92 39.32 -89.55
C LYS A 296 44.60 38.85 -88.14
N MET A 297 45.48 38.06 -87.53
CA MET A 297 45.33 37.56 -86.16
C MET A 297 45.29 38.72 -85.15
N GLU A 298 46.16 39.72 -85.32
CA GLU A 298 46.20 40.90 -84.45
C GLU A 298 44.91 41.72 -84.53
N ARG A 299 44.36 41.92 -85.74
CA ARG A 299 43.06 42.59 -85.93
C ARG A 299 41.90 41.81 -85.29
N GLU A 300 41.86 40.49 -85.41
CA GLU A 300 40.84 39.68 -84.75
C GLU A 300 41.03 39.66 -83.23
N MET A 301 42.28 39.60 -82.74
CA MET A 301 42.60 39.64 -81.32
C MET A 301 42.17 40.97 -80.69
N GLN A 302 42.37 42.10 -81.37
CA GLN A 302 41.88 43.41 -80.93
C GLN A 302 40.35 43.47 -80.86
N LYS A 303 39.62 42.89 -81.83
CA LYS A 303 38.15 42.82 -81.79
C LYS A 303 37.64 42.03 -80.59
N PHE A 304 38.29 40.90 -80.26
CA PHE A 304 37.89 40.05 -79.13
C PHE A 304 38.50 40.45 -77.79
N GLN A 305 39.42 41.43 -77.76
CA GLN A 305 40.08 41.86 -76.54
C GLN A 305 39.07 42.33 -75.48
N VAL A 306 38.06 43.12 -75.85
CA VAL A 306 37.04 43.61 -74.91
C VAL A 306 36.22 42.45 -74.32
N VAL A 307 35.94 41.43 -75.13
CA VAL A 307 35.21 40.23 -74.71
C VAL A 307 36.07 39.41 -73.75
N GLU A 308 37.34 39.18 -74.09
CA GLU A 308 38.29 38.45 -73.26
C GLU A 308 38.55 39.15 -71.93
N GLU A 309 38.73 40.48 -71.92
CA GLU A 309 38.86 41.28 -70.70
C GLU A 309 37.60 41.18 -69.81
N SER A 310 36.41 41.15 -70.42
CA SER A 310 35.16 40.98 -69.68
C SER A 310 35.05 39.57 -69.08
N PHE A 311 35.43 38.54 -69.82
CA PHE A 311 35.49 37.17 -69.30
C PHE A 311 36.56 36.99 -68.23
N GLN A 312 37.73 37.63 -68.36
CA GLN A 312 38.77 37.67 -67.34
C GLN A 312 38.28 38.31 -66.04
N LYS A 313 37.54 39.43 -66.12
CA LYS A 313 36.92 40.07 -64.95
C LYS A 313 35.91 39.14 -64.28
N ILE A 314 35.03 38.49 -65.05
CA ILE A 314 34.05 37.52 -64.52
C ILE A 314 34.76 36.30 -63.91
N LYS A 315 35.79 35.76 -64.58
CA LYS A 315 36.62 34.65 -64.13
C LYS A 315 37.28 34.96 -62.79
N THR A 316 37.86 36.16 -62.67
CA THR A 316 38.49 36.62 -61.44
C THR A 316 37.47 36.82 -60.31
N ALA A 317 36.31 37.41 -60.61
CA ALA A 317 35.26 37.64 -59.61
C ALA A 317 34.57 36.36 -59.13
N THR A 318 34.38 35.37 -60.02
CA THR A 318 33.65 34.12 -59.71
C THR A 318 34.56 32.95 -59.33
N GLY A 319 35.87 33.05 -59.58
CA GLY A 319 36.83 31.97 -59.36
C GLY A 319 36.65 30.74 -60.27
N GLN A 320 35.75 30.80 -61.25
CA GLN A 320 35.49 29.70 -62.19
C GLN A 320 36.51 29.74 -63.33
N THR A 321 37.39 28.74 -63.40
CA THR A 321 38.47 28.70 -64.39
C THR A 321 37.99 28.43 -65.82
N GLU A 322 36.86 27.74 -65.97
CA GLU A 322 36.32 27.29 -67.26
C GLU A 322 35.17 28.19 -67.75
N MET A 323 35.35 28.77 -68.94
CA MET A 323 34.37 29.69 -69.56
C MET A 323 33.01 29.02 -69.82
N LYS A 324 33.03 27.75 -70.26
CA LYS A 324 31.81 26.98 -70.52
C LYS A 324 30.90 26.91 -69.29
N ASN A 325 31.49 26.71 -68.10
CA ASN A 325 30.73 26.60 -66.86
C ASN A 325 30.10 27.93 -66.45
N ILE A 326 30.78 29.05 -66.69
CA ILE A 326 30.22 30.39 -66.45
C ILE A 326 28.98 30.61 -67.33
N VAL A 327 29.08 30.30 -68.62
CA VAL A 327 27.97 30.47 -69.57
C VAL A 327 26.81 29.53 -69.24
N THR A 328 27.09 28.25 -68.96
CA THR A 328 26.04 27.29 -68.57
C THR A 328 25.34 27.74 -67.30
N LYS A 329 26.07 28.17 -66.26
CA LYS A 329 25.47 28.68 -65.02
C LYS A 329 24.64 29.94 -65.23
N PHE A 330 25.05 30.82 -66.16
CA PHE A 330 24.28 32.01 -66.50
C PHE A 330 22.96 31.64 -67.19
N ILE A 331 22.99 30.73 -68.16
CA ILE A 331 21.78 30.25 -68.87
C ILE A 331 20.83 29.52 -67.92
N THR A 332 21.35 28.68 -67.00
CA THR A 332 20.52 27.91 -66.06
C THR A 332 20.13 28.69 -64.80
N ARG A 333 20.59 29.93 -64.64
CA ARG A 333 20.36 30.73 -63.42
C ARG A 333 18.87 30.95 -63.15
N GLU A 334 18.12 31.34 -64.18
CA GLU A 334 16.69 31.63 -64.02
C GLU A 334 15.90 30.36 -63.73
N GLN A 335 16.24 29.25 -64.40
CA GLN A 335 15.62 27.95 -64.15
C GLN A 335 15.88 27.47 -62.71
N THR A 336 17.14 27.47 -62.28
CA THR A 336 17.52 27.05 -60.91
C THR A 336 16.90 27.95 -59.85
N TYR A 337 16.78 29.26 -60.10
CA TYR A 337 16.10 30.19 -59.20
C TYR A 337 14.59 29.91 -59.15
N GLY A 338 13.95 29.61 -60.27
CA GLY A 338 12.54 29.21 -60.33
C GLY A 338 12.26 27.91 -59.58
N GLU A 339 13.12 26.90 -59.74
CA GLU A 339 13.05 25.64 -59.00
C GLU A 339 13.22 25.88 -57.49
N LEU A 340 14.17 26.71 -57.08
CA LEU A 340 14.40 27.06 -55.68
C LEU A 340 13.20 27.79 -55.08
N LEU A 341 12.62 28.77 -55.79
CA LEU A 341 11.40 29.45 -55.35
C LEU A 341 10.22 28.47 -55.21
N GLY A 342 10.08 27.52 -56.14
CA GLY A 342 9.09 26.46 -56.05
C GLY A 342 9.28 25.57 -54.81
N GLN A 343 10.53 25.20 -54.51
CA GLN A 343 10.87 24.46 -53.29
C GLN A 343 10.58 25.27 -52.02
N ILE A 344 10.94 26.55 -51.99
CA ILE A 344 10.63 27.47 -50.87
C ILE A 344 9.11 27.53 -50.66
N ALA A 345 8.33 27.76 -51.71
CA ALA A 345 6.87 27.81 -51.60
C ALA A 345 6.26 26.47 -51.11
N ASN A 346 6.81 25.32 -51.54
CA ASN A 346 6.39 24.02 -51.05
C ASN A 346 6.77 23.80 -49.57
N HIS A 347 7.95 24.26 -49.16
CA HIS A 347 8.38 24.22 -47.77
C HIS A 347 7.55 25.15 -46.88
N GLU A 348 7.20 26.34 -47.34
CA GLU A 348 6.28 27.25 -46.64
C GLU A 348 4.92 26.60 -46.43
N LYS A 349 4.33 25.99 -47.47
CA LYS A 349 3.08 25.22 -47.35
C LYS A 349 3.20 24.08 -46.32
N LYS A 350 4.34 23.37 -46.31
CA LYS A 350 4.59 22.29 -45.35
C LYS A 350 4.72 22.83 -43.92
N ILE A 351 5.38 23.96 -43.73
CA ILE A 351 5.50 24.65 -42.44
C ILE A 351 4.11 25.06 -41.95
N ASP A 352 3.27 25.64 -42.81
CA ASP A 352 1.91 26.05 -42.45
C ASP A 352 1.02 24.85 -42.09
N TYR A 353 1.15 23.74 -42.81
CA TYR A 353 0.47 22.49 -42.46
C TYR A 353 0.88 21.98 -41.06
N ILE A 354 2.18 21.98 -40.77
CA ILE A 354 2.70 21.56 -39.45
C ILE A 354 2.23 22.51 -38.36
N LYS A 355 2.23 23.83 -38.60
CA LYS A 355 1.72 24.83 -37.64
C LYS A 355 0.24 24.59 -37.32
N LYS A 356 -0.61 24.41 -38.32
CA LYS A 356 -2.04 24.09 -38.12
C LYS A 356 -2.25 22.79 -37.36
N ARG A 357 -1.45 21.76 -37.65
CA ARG A 357 -1.50 20.49 -36.92
C ARG A 357 -1.08 20.67 -35.45
N ASN A 358 -0.02 21.42 -35.19
CA ASN A 358 0.44 21.71 -33.83
C ASN A 358 -0.60 22.50 -33.05
N GLU A 359 -1.21 23.52 -33.64
CA GLU A 359 -2.31 24.26 -33.02
C GLU A 359 -3.50 23.34 -32.69
N GLY A 360 -3.83 22.40 -33.58
CA GLY A 360 -4.82 21.36 -33.31
C GLY A 360 -4.45 20.45 -32.12
N LEU A 361 -3.19 20.04 -32.01
CA LEU A 361 -2.69 19.24 -30.89
C LEU A 361 -2.65 20.04 -29.58
N GLU A 362 -2.27 21.32 -29.62
CA GLU A 362 -2.31 22.21 -28.46
C GLU A 362 -3.74 22.39 -27.95
N ASN A 363 -4.71 22.58 -28.86
CA ASN A 363 -6.13 22.64 -28.51
C ASN A 363 -6.63 21.32 -27.88
N GLN A 364 -6.20 20.16 -28.40
CA GLN A 364 -6.50 18.87 -27.78
C GLN A 364 -5.86 18.74 -26.39
N LEU A 365 -4.64 19.23 -26.21
CA LEU A 365 -3.94 19.22 -24.92
C LEU A 365 -4.68 20.09 -23.90
N VAL A 366 -5.13 21.29 -24.30
CA VAL A 366 -5.95 22.17 -23.45
C VAL A 366 -7.26 21.46 -23.07
N TYR A 367 -7.94 20.83 -24.04
CA TYR A 367 -9.16 20.08 -23.77
C TYR A 367 -8.94 18.94 -22.76
N LEU A 368 -7.89 18.12 -22.96
CA LEU A 368 -7.55 17.02 -22.06
C LEU A 368 -7.15 17.51 -20.67
N LYS A 369 -6.45 18.64 -20.56
CA LYS A 369 -6.14 19.26 -19.27
C LYS A 369 -7.41 19.72 -18.55
N GLN A 370 -8.35 20.32 -19.27
CA GLN A 370 -9.63 20.73 -18.70
C GLN A 370 -10.45 19.51 -18.25
N ASP A 371 -10.42 18.42 -19.02
CA ASP A 371 -11.08 17.16 -18.65
C ASP A 371 -10.45 16.51 -17.41
N LEU A 372 -9.11 16.50 -17.32
CA LEU A 372 -8.37 16.06 -16.13
C LEU A 372 -8.74 16.87 -14.88
N VAL A 373 -8.77 18.20 -14.98
CA VAL A 373 -9.19 19.06 -13.86
C VAL A 373 -10.63 18.77 -13.46
N SER A 374 -11.51 18.51 -14.42
CA SER A 374 -12.90 18.14 -14.14
C SER A 374 -13.01 16.78 -13.44
N MET A 375 -12.22 15.78 -13.86
CA MET A 375 -12.12 14.48 -13.19
C MET A 375 -11.53 14.60 -11.79
N GLU A 376 -10.49 15.40 -11.60
CA GLU A 376 -9.89 15.67 -10.28
C GLU A 376 -10.89 16.34 -9.35
N MET A 377 -11.68 17.31 -9.84
CA MET A 377 -12.78 17.89 -9.08
C MET A 377 -13.82 16.84 -8.67
N GLN A 378 -14.20 15.93 -9.58
CA GLN A 378 -15.12 14.83 -9.25
C GLN A 378 -14.52 13.85 -8.24
N ILE A 379 -13.22 13.57 -8.32
CA ILE A 379 -12.49 12.73 -7.35
C ILE A 379 -12.41 13.43 -6.00
N ALA A 380 -12.14 14.74 -5.96
CA ALA A 380 -12.11 15.54 -4.73
C ALA A 380 -13.49 15.58 -4.06
N GLN A 381 -14.57 15.76 -4.83
CA GLN A 381 -15.93 15.70 -4.32
C GLN A 381 -16.30 14.31 -3.79
N LYS A 382 -15.79 13.22 -4.40
CA LYS A 382 -15.94 11.85 -3.89
C LYS A 382 -15.09 11.58 -2.64
N LYS A 383 -13.88 12.17 -2.54
CA LYS A 383 -12.99 12.03 -1.36
C LYS A 383 -13.59 12.67 -0.10
N ASN A 384 -14.33 13.78 -0.21
CA ASN A 384 -14.98 14.41 0.94
C ASN A 384 -16.11 13.58 1.59
N LYS A 385 -16.58 12.50 0.95
CA LYS A 385 -17.58 11.57 1.54
C LYS A 385 -16.99 10.22 1.97
N GLY A 386 -15.70 9.96 1.74
CA GLY A 386 -15.03 8.69 2.06
C GLY A 386 -13.67 8.78 2.76
N GLY A 387 -13.16 9.99 3.00
CA GLY A 387 -11.78 10.26 3.44
C GLY A 387 -11.37 9.71 4.82
N ASN A 388 -12.31 9.43 5.73
CA ASN A 388 -11.94 8.93 7.06
C ASN A 388 -11.42 7.49 7.07
N LYS A 389 -11.83 6.64 6.11
CA LYS A 389 -11.47 5.22 6.18
C LYS A 389 -10.02 4.96 5.79
N HIS A 390 -9.47 5.71 4.84
CA HIS A 390 -8.09 5.49 4.41
C HIS A 390 -7.08 5.96 5.47
N HIS A 391 -7.34 7.09 6.12
CA HIS A 391 -6.54 7.57 7.24
C HIS A 391 -6.62 6.60 8.44
N GLU A 392 -7.80 6.01 8.68
CA GLU A 392 -7.99 4.99 9.71
C GLU A 392 -7.21 3.69 9.40
N TYR A 393 -7.11 3.29 8.13
CA TYR A 393 -6.28 2.15 7.73
C TYR A 393 -4.77 2.42 7.86
N LEU A 394 -4.30 3.62 7.51
CA LEU A 394 -2.90 4.01 7.73
C LEU A 394 -2.56 3.97 9.22
N LYS A 395 -3.42 4.53 10.07
CA LYS A 395 -3.26 4.50 11.52
C LYS A 395 -3.30 3.08 12.10
N GLN A 396 -4.05 2.16 11.49
CA GLN A 396 -4.04 0.74 11.88
C GLN A 396 -2.75 0.04 11.47
N ILE A 397 -2.15 0.39 10.33
CA ILE A 397 -0.86 -0.16 9.88
C ILE A 397 0.24 0.30 10.83
N ASP A 398 0.29 1.59 11.17
CA ASP A 398 1.31 2.12 12.09
C ASP A 398 1.22 1.44 13.48
N ASN A 399 0.00 1.25 13.98
CA ASN A 399 -0.25 0.58 15.27
C ASN A 399 0.10 -0.92 15.24
N MET A 400 -0.03 -1.57 14.07
CA MET A 400 0.42 -2.95 13.87
C MET A 400 1.95 -3.05 13.86
N ASP A 401 2.63 -2.10 13.22
CA ASP A 401 4.10 -2.05 13.18
C ASP A 401 4.71 -1.77 14.55
N GLU A 402 4.11 -0.88 15.36
CA GLU A 402 4.52 -0.68 16.75
C GLU A 402 4.36 -1.95 17.60
N ARG A 403 3.25 -2.66 17.46
CA ARG A 403 3.04 -3.95 18.15
C ARG A 403 4.04 -5.01 17.72
N ARG A 404 4.39 -5.06 16.43
CA ARG A 404 5.44 -5.95 15.91
C ARG A 404 6.80 -5.64 16.52
N LYS A 405 7.21 -4.37 16.53
CA LYS A 405 8.47 -3.93 17.15
C LYS A 405 8.52 -4.27 18.64
N LEU A 406 7.42 -4.08 19.37
CA LEU A 406 7.33 -4.45 20.78
C LEU A 406 7.46 -5.96 21.00
N ALA A 407 6.83 -6.78 20.15
CA ALA A 407 6.93 -8.24 20.21
C ALA A 407 8.36 -8.73 19.91
N GLU A 408 9.06 -8.12 18.94
CA GLU A 408 10.47 -8.41 18.64
C GLU A 408 11.38 -8.06 19.83
N LEU A 409 11.14 -6.92 20.48
CA LEU A 409 11.88 -6.51 21.67
C LEU A 409 11.62 -7.42 22.88
N MET A 410 10.37 -7.88 23.08
CA MET A 410 10.05 -8.89 24.10
C MET A 410 10.72 -10.23 23.81
N LYS A 411 10.76 -10.63 22.54
CA LYS A 411 11.43 -11.86 22.08
C LYS A 411 12.94 -11.79 22.41
N GLU A 412 13.60 -10.67 22.16
CA GLU A 412 15.01 -10.49 22.52
C GLU A 412 15.26 -10.48 24.03
N LYS A 413 14.40 -9.81 24.81
CA LYS A 413 14.48 -9.85 26.29
C LYS A 413 14.32 -11.27 26.84
N LEU A 414 13.36 -12.04 26.30
CA LEU A 414 13.14 -13.44 26.70
C LEU A 414 14.36 -14.31 26.37
N HIS A 415 14.96 -14.11 25.20
CA HIS A 415 16.19 -14.79 24.80
C HIS A 415 17.35 -14.52 25.78
N GLN A 416 17.61 -13.24 26.07
CA GLN A 416 18.64 -12.84 27.03
C GLN A 416 18.37 -13.36 28.44
N PHE A 417 17.09 -13.44 28.84
CA PHE A 417 16.68 -14.02 30.12
C PHE A 417 17.00 -15.52 30.17
N CYS A 418 16.65 -16.28 29.12
CA CYS A 418 16.97 -17.71 29.04
C CYS A 418 18.47 -17.97 29.14
N ILE A 419 19.27 -17.21 28.36
CA ILE A 419 20.74 -17.31 28.41
C ILE A 419 21.24 -16.99 29.82
N ARG A 420 20.78 -15.88 30.43
CA ARG A 420 21.19 -15.49 31.78
C ARG A 420 20.88 -16.55 32.83
N ILE A 421 19.73 -17.20 32.75
CA ILE A 421 19.37 -18.27 33.68
C ILE A 421 20.27 -19.49 33.48
N LEU A 422 20.45 -19.96 32.23
CA LEU A 422 21.33 -21.09 31.94
C LEU A 422 22.77 -20.83 32.42
N THR A 423 23.31 -19.64 32.15
CA THR A 423 24.65 -19.25 32.63
C THR A 423 24.72 -19.21 34.17
N LYS A 424 23.63 -18.85 34.86
CA LYS A 424 23.60 -18.87 36.34
C LYS A 424 23.59 -20.30 36.88
N PHE A 425 22.82 -21.20 36.29
CA PHE A 425 22.80 -22.61 36.69
C PHE A 425 24.16 -23.28 36.49
N ASP A 426 24.84 -23.03 35.37
CA ASP A 426 26.21 -23.54 35.15
C ASP A 426 27.19 -23.08 36.24
N LYS A 427 27.07 -21.81 36.67
CA LYS A 427 27.91 -21.26 37.75
C LYS A 427 27.65 -21.94 39.09
N VAL A 428 26.39 -22.24 39.41
CA VAL A 428 26.02 -22.93 40.66
C VAL A 428 26.50 -24.37 40.65
N ASN A 429 26.34 -25.06 39.53
CA ASN A 429 26.70 -26.47 39.38
C ASN A 429 28.20 -26.70 39.18
N LYS A 430 29.01 -25.62 39.16
CA LYS A 430 30.46 -25.63 38.92
C LYS A 430 30.84 -26.37 37.63
N THR A 431 29.94 -26.46 36.66
CA THR A 431 30.22 -26.99 35.33
C THR A 431 31.02 -25.98 34.52
N GLN A 432 31.81 -26.43 33.56
CA GLN A 432 32.56 -25.52 32.69
C GLN A 432 31.59 -24.55 31.99
N PRO A 433 31.88 -23.24 31.96
CA PRO A 433 30.96 -22.24 31.46
C PRO A 433 30.65 -22.48 29.98
N ARG A 434 29.42 -22.90 29.66
CA ARG A 434 28.98 -23.04 28.28
C ARG A 434 28.60 -21.68 27.71
N LYS A 435 28.95 -21.44 26.45
CA LYS A 435 28.55 -20.24 25.72
C LYS A 435 27.16 -20.42 25.11
N TYR A 436 26.13 -20.37 25.96
CA TYR A 436 24.74 -20.53 25.54
C TYR A 436 24.27 -19.51 24.49
N SER A 437 24.96 -18.37 24.35
CA SER A 437 24.70 -17.37 23.31
C SER A 437 25.10 -17.83 21.91
N GLU A 438 26.09 -18.71 21.79
CA GLU A 438 26.53 -19.29 20.51
C GLU A 438 25.71 -20.55 20.19
N GLU A 439 25.32 -21.32 21.22
CA GLU A 439 24.58 -22.58 21.07
C GLU A 439 23.10 -22.38 20.70
N PHE A 440 22.45 -21.36 21.28
CA PHE A 440 21.07 -21.02 20.95
C PHE A 440 21.02 -19.70 20.18
N GLY A 441 20.84 -19.77 18.86
CA GLY A 441 20.67 -18.57 18.05
C GLY A 441 19.42 -17.76 18.43
N LYS A 442 19.37 -16.46 18.08
CA LYS A 442 18.23 -15.56 18.37
C LYS A 442 16.86 -16.08 17.89
N GLN A 443 16.84 -16.99 16.91
CA GLN A 443 15.61 -17.60 16.39
C GLN A 443 15.12 -18.82 17.19
N GLN A 444 15.98 -19.45 18.00
CA GLN A 444 15.72 -20.71 18.69
C GLN A 444 15.26 -20.53 20.15
N ILE A 445 14.53 -19.45 20.45
CA ILE A 445 14.10 -19.14 21.83
C ILE A 445 13.26 -20.24 22.46
N LYS A 446 12.44 -20.95 21.67
CA LYS A 446 11.66 -22.08 22.17
C LYS A 446 12.56 -23.20 22.71
N GLN A 447 13.69 -23.47 22.04
CA GLN A 447 14.64 -24.49 22.47
C GLN A 447 15.43 -24.03 23.70
N ALA A 448 15.86 -22.77 23.73
CA ALA A 448 16.52 -22.19 24.90
C ALA A 448 15.62 -22.23 26.14
N PHE A 449 14.34 -21.87 25.99
CA PHE A 449 13.36 -21.90 27.08
C PHE A 449 13.04 -23.32 27.54
N GLN A 450 12.91 -24.28 26.61
CA GLN A 450 12.75 -25.69 26.95
C GLN A 450 13.96 -26.23 27.72
N GLN A 451 15.16 -25.80 27.37
CA GLN A 451 16.37 -26.19 28.08
C GLN A 451 16.42 -25.60 29.49
N VAL A 452 16.07 -24.31 29.66
CA VAL A 452 15.89 -23.69 30.98
C VAL A 452 14.91 -24.51 31.81
N HIS A 453 13.74 -24.84 31.24
CA HIS A 453 12.73 -25.62 31.94
C HIS A 453 13.25 -27.00 32.35
N ARG A 454 13.99 -27.70 31.49
CA ARG A 454 14.59 -29.00 31.85
C ARG A 454 15.59 -28.88 33.00
N VAL A 455 16.50 -27.91 32.92
CA VAL A 455 17.53 -27.70 33.95
C VAL A 455 16.88 -27.35 35.29
N VAL A 456 15.92 -26.43 35.30
CA VAL A 456 15.16 -26.07 36.51
C VAL A 456 14.43 -27.26 37.10
N MET A 457 13.75 -28.07 36.27
CA MET A 457 13.02 -29.25 36.75
C MET A 457 13.95 -30.37 37.24
N GLN A 458 15.16 -30.47 36.70
CA GLN A 458 16.16 -31.41 37.18
C GLN A 458 16.68 -30.98 38.56
N GLU A 459 17.04 -29.70 38.71
CA GLU A 459 17.49 -29.13 39.98
C GLU A 459 16.41 -29.19 41.07
N LEU A 460 15.13 -28.98 40.70
CA LEU A 460 14.03 -29.14 41.64
C LEU A 460 13.95 -30.57 42.17
N LYS A 461 14.10 -31.58 41.30
CA LYS A 461 14.08 -33.00 41.68
C LYS A 461 15.29 -33.38 42.54
N GLU A 462 16.47 -32.86 42.23
CA GLU A 462 17.69 -33.08 43.02
C GLU A 462 17.56 -32.42 44.41
N SER A 463 16.95 -31.23 44.48
CA SER A 463 16.67 -30.52 45.73
C SER A 463 15.59 -31.22 46.58
N GLU A 464 14.56 -31.80 45.95
CA GLU A 464 13.55 -32.63 46.64
C GLU A 464 14.18 -33.87 47.28
N GLN A 465 15.18 -34.47 46.63
CA GLN A 465 15.89 -35.64 47.16
C GLN A 465 16.87 -35.30 48.29
N ASN A 466 17.45 -34.10 48.29
CA ASN A 466 18.40 -33.68 49.32
C ASN A 466 17.74 -33.14 50.61
N GLY A 467 16.41 -32.96 50.65
CA GLY A 467 15.70 -32.42 51.81
C GLY A 467 15.97 -30.93 52.08
N ASP A 468 16.74 -30.27 51.23
CA ASP A 468 17.10 -28.85 51.34
C ASP A 468 15.91 -27.92 51.08
N ILE A 469 14.86 -28.38 50.38
CA ILE A 469 13.67 -27.57 50.09
C ILE A 469 12.91 -27.24 51.37
N ASP A 470 12.76 -28.18 52.29
CA ASP A 470 12.10 -27.94 53.58
C ASP A 470 12.95 -27.01 54.47
N TYR A 471 14.28 -27.12 54.38
CA TYR A 471 15.20 -26.20 55.05
C TYR A 471 15.08 -24.78 54.51
N ILE A 472 15.10 -24.59 53.18
CA ILE A 472 14.97 -23.28 52.51
C ILE A 472 13.58 -22.68 52.72
N LEU A 473 12.50 -23.46 52.67
CA LEU A 473 11.14 -22.98 52.98
C LEU A 473 11.03 -22.54 54.44
N SER A 474 11.66 -23.27 55.37
CA SER A 474 11.72 -22.87 56.78
C SER A 474 12.59 -21.62 57.02
N GLU A 475 13.62 -21.39 56.19
CA GLU A 475 14.47 -20.20 56.23
C GLU A 475 13.77 -18.99 55.57
N LEU A 476 12.99 -19.22 54.51
CA LEU A 476 12.18 -18.20 53.84
C LEU A 476 11.04 -17.70 54.73
N GLU A 477 10.39 -18.58 55.50
CA GLU A 477 9.42 -18.21 56.53
C GLU A 477 10.07 -17.44 57.69
N LYS A 478 11.36 -17.69 57.99
CA LYS A 478 12.12 -16.93 59.00
C LYS A 478 12.61 -15.57 58.49
N THR A 479 12.91 -15.44 57.20
CA THR A 479 13.22 -14.14 56.59
C THR A 479 11.93 -13.34 56.39
N LYS A 480 11.77 -12.28 57.19
CA LYS A 480 10.62 -11.35 57.23
C LYS A 480 10.34 -10.63 55.90
N ILE A 481 9.92 -11.34 54.85
CA ILE A 481 9.51 -10.76 53.57
C ILE A 481 8.22 -9.92 53.74
N GLU A 482 7.40 -10.23 54.74
CA GLU A 482 6.22 -9.42 55.09
C GLU A 482 6.54 -7.98 55.53
N LYS A 483 7.78 -7.69 56.01
CA LYS A 483 8.14 -6.34 56.44
C LYS A 483 8.72 -5.46 55.33
N GLU A 484 9.20 -6.02 54.23
CA GLU A 484 9.73 -5.24 53.11
C GLU A 484 8.68 -4.95 52.03
N THR A 485 7.69 -5.81 51.84
CA THR A 485 6.59 -5.59 50.89
C THR A 485 5.56 -4.54 51.36
N GLN A 486 5.55 -4.22 52.66
CA GLN A 486 4.72 -3.17 53.25
C GLN A 486 5.41 -1.79 53.35
N LYS A 487 6.69 -1.67 53.00
CA LYS A 487 7.36 -0.35 52.96
C LYS A 487 6.82 0.48 51.79
N GLU A 488 6.33 1.68 52.08
CA GLU A 488 5.77 2.63 51.09
C GLU A 488 6.70 2.87 49.88
N ASP A 489 8.02 2.81 50.07
CA ASP A 489 9.00 2.98 48.99
C ASP A 489 8.93 1.88 47.92
N PHE A 490 8.52 0.67 48.29
CA PHE A 490 8.33 -0.44 47.35
C PHE A 490 7.06 -0.26 46.52
N GLN A 491 5.98 0.28 47.12
CA GLN A 491 4.75 0.62 46.40
C GLN A 491 4.96 1.82 45.45
N ARG A 492 5.73 2.83 45.85
CA ARG A 492 6.02 4.01 45.01
C ARG A 492 6.86 3.68 43.76
N LYS A 493 7.73 2.67 43.81
CA LYS A 493 8.60 2.28 42.67
C LYS A 493 7.94 1.33 41.67
N ASN A 494 6.96 0.51 42.09
CA ASN A 494 6.31 -0.47 41.22
C ASN A 494 4.96 -0.02 40.62
N ILE A 495 4.31 1.02 41.15
CA ILE A 495 3.13 1.62 40.52
C ILE A 495 3.58 2.72 39.55
N ARG A 496 4.21 2.34 38.43
CA ARG A 496 4.55 3.26 37.33
C ARG A 496 3.67 3.03 36.11
N ILE A 497 2.35 2.97 36.32
CA ILE A 497 1.36 3.08 35.24
C ILE A 497 0.64 4.40 35.47
N LYS A 498 1.01 5.43 34.70
CA LYS A 498 0.25 6.68 34.68
C LYS A 498 -1.15 6.39 34.10
N PRO A 499 -2.25 6.71 34.78
CA PRO A 499 -3.57 6.68 34.17
C PRO A 499 -3.59 7.71 33.04
N THR A 500 -3.80 7.25 31.81
CA THR A 500 -4.10 8.10 30.66
C THR A 500 -5.35 8.91 30.97
N GLN A 501 -5.18 10.21 31.23
CA GLN A 501 -6.27 11.15 31.35
C GLN A 501 -7.06 11.16 30.04
N THR A 502 -8.30 10.70 30.12
CA THR A 502 -9.34 10.89 29.11
C THR A 502 -9.51 12.39 28.86
N GLY A 503 -9.01 12.85 27.71
CA GLY A 503 -9.13 14.22 27.24
C GLY A 503 -10.59 14.63 27.07
N LYS A 504 -10.91 15.78 27.66
CA LYS A 504 -12.19 16.46 27.65
C LYS A 504 -12.60 16.85 26.23
N LEU A 505 -13.89 16.67 25.95
CA LEU A 505 -14.63 17.32 24.87
C LEU A 505 -14.54 18.85 25.04
N ASN A 506 -14.01 19.55 24.04
CA ASN A 506 -14.21 20.98 23.87
C ASN A 506 -15.11 21.22 22.66
N THR A 507 -16.36 21.56 22.97
CA THR A 507 -17.31 22.28 22.14
C THR A 507 -17.02 23.78 22.23
N SER A 508 -16.70 24.46 21.13
CA SER A 508 -17.19 25.81 20.81
C SER A 508 -16.69 26.35 19.45
N GLN A 509 -17.68 26.77 18.66
CA GLN A 509 -17.80 28.05 17.92
C GLN A 509 -16.76 28.51 16.89
N SER A 510 -17.20 28.49 15.63
CA SER A 510 -17.25 29.60 14.66
C SER A 510 -16.66 30.96 15.10
N ARG A 511 -15.66 31.47 14.37
CA ARG A 511 -15.79 32.61 13.44
C ARG A 511 -14.49 32.93 12.69
N ASP A 512 -14.68 33.51 11.52
CA ASP A 512 -13.75 34.09 10.55
C ASP A 512 -12.52 34.80 11.13
N SER A 513 -11.37 34.69 10.45
CA SER A 513 -10.74 35.81 9.71
C SER A 513 -9.33 35.45 9.23
N SER A 514 -9.03 35.93 8.02
CA SER A 514 -7.74 36.03 7.36
C SER A 514 -6.59 36.53 8.24
N SER A 515 -5.40 35.95 8.09
CA SER A 515 -4.18 36.71 7.75
C SER A 515 -2.96 35.81 7.55
N ASN A 516 -2.39 35.98 6.36
CA ASN A 516 -0.98 35.97 6.00
C ASN A 516 0.03 35.97 7.16
N SER A 517 0.90 34.96 7.25
CA SER A 517 2.31 35.17 7.61
C SER A 517 3.18 33.94 7.31
N LYS A 518 4.26 34.19 6.57
CA LYS A 518 5.44 33.35 6.45
C LYS A 518 6.16 33.35 7.79
N SER A 519 6.46 32.18 8.36
CA SER A 519 7.70 31.97 9.13
C SER A 519 8.00 30.48 9.26
N THR A 520 9.25 30.17 8.95
CA THR A 520 9.94 28.90 9.01
C THR A 520 10.09 28.42 10.45
N PRO A 521 9.87 27.13 10.78
CA PRO A 521 10.12 26.61 12.12
C PRO A 521 11.55 26.05 12.20
N ASN A 522 12.37 26.65 13.06
CA ASN A 522 13.61 26.06 13.55
C ASN A 522 13.44 25.81 15.06
N ASN A 523 13.82 24.61 15.49
CA ASN A 523 13.92 24.07 16.87
C ASN A 523 12.93 22.93 17.17
N SER A 524 13.30 21.72 16.74
CA SER A 524 12.92 20.49 17.44
C SER A 524 14.11 20.03 18.29
N PHE A 525 14.02 20.35 19.57
CA PHE A 525 14.81 19.80 20.66
C PHE A 525 14.23 18.43 21.05
N TYR A 526 14.92 17.35 20.71
CA TYR A 526 14.79 16.03 21.36
C TYR A 526 16.13 15.31 21.17
N GLU A 527 17.01 15.47 22.14
CA GLU A 527 18.11 14.54 22.38
C GLU A 527 17.51 13.22 22.87
N SER A 528 17.81 12.14 22.16
CA SER A 528 17.71 10.78 22.69
C SER A 528 19.00 10.07 22.35
N ASP A 529 19.89 10.10 23.32
CA ASP A 529 21.04 9.21 23.43
C ASP A 529 20.55 7.77 23.40
N SER A 530 20.79 7.10 22.28
CA SER A 530 20.79 5.65 22.22
C SER A 530 22.01 5.21 21.45
N ASP A 531 23.10 5.02 22.21
CA ASP A 531 24.29 4.29 21.82
C ASP A 531 23.89 2.91 21.32
N SER A 532 23.77 2.80 20.00
CA SER A 532 23.80 1.54 19.29
C SER A 532 24.86 1.67 18.21
N ASN A 533 26.02 1.08 18.49
CA ASN A 533 27.10 0.81 17.54
C ASN A 533 26.56 -0.10 16.41
N VAL A 534 25.82 0.51 15.49
CA VAL A 534 25.53 -0.04 14.17
C VAL A 534 26.66 0.48 13.29
N ASP A 535 27.32 -0.42 12.57
CA ASP A 535 28.47 -0.17 11.70
C ASP A 535 28.21 1.01 10.71
N GLU A 536 28.51 2.23 11.13
CA GLU A 536 28.43 3.46 10.33
C GLU A 536 29.26 3.38 9.04
N LYS A 537 30.28 2.49 9.01
CA LYS A 537 31.09 2.23 7.82
C LYS A 537 30.29 1.67 6.64
N ASN A 538 29.31 0.80 6.89
CA ASN A 538 28.57 0.17 5.79
C ASN A 538 27.56 1.12 5.12
N GLU A 539 26.99 2.06 5.88
CA GLU A 539 26.13 3.09 5.30
C GLU A 539 26.96 4.14 4.56
N GLN A 540 28.11 4.52 5.12
CA GLN A 540 29.01 5.47 4.48
C GLN A 540 29.56 4.93 3.14
N ASP A 541 29.95 3.66 3.09
CA ASP A 541 30.44 3.01 1.87
C ASP A 541 29.35 2.93 0.78
N TYR A 542 28.09 2.76 1.17
CA TYR A 542 26.97 2.76 0.22
C TYR A 542 26.68 4.17 -0.34
N PHE A 543 26.78 5.20 0.51
CA PHE A 543 26.63 6.59 0.06
C PHE A 543 27.79 7.05 -0.82
N ASP A 544 29.02 6.63 -0.53
CA ASP A 544 30.18 6.93 -1.37
C ASP A 544 30.11 6.18 -2.71
N PHE A 545 29.60 4.93 -2.73
CA PHE A 545 29.31 4.22 -3.97
C PHE A 545 28.29 4.95 -4.86
N LEU A 546 27.17 5.44 -4.28
CA LEU A 546 26.17 6.21 -5.02
C LEU A 546 26.72 7.56 -5.51
N ARG A 547 27.61 8.19 -4.74
CA ARG A 547 28.25 9.46 -5.10
C ARG A 547 29.23 9.28 -6.26
N ASP A 548 29.99 8.20 -6.28
CA ASP A 548 30.92 7.88 -7.36
C ASP A 548 30.20 7.39 -8.63
N ALA A 549 29.08 6.67 -8.50
CA ALA A 549 28.21 6.34 -9.63
C ALA A 549 27.68 7.62 -10.33
N ARG A 550 27.24 8.61 -9.56
CA ARG A 550 26.82 9.92 -10.11
C ARG A 550 27.95 10.68 -10.79
N LYS A 551 29.14 10.72 -10.19
CA LYS A 551 30.30 11.38 -10.82
C LYS A 551 30.69 10.73 -12.15
N ASN A 552 30.54 9.41 -12.27
CA ASN A 552 30.78 8.70 -13.51
C ASN A 552 29.73 9.03 -14.59
N GLU A 553 28.44 9.09 -14.23
CA GLU A 553 27.38 9.54 -15.16
C GLU A 553 27.61 10.98 -15.63
N ASP A 554 27.89 11.90 -14.71
CA ASP A 554 28.18 13.30 -15.02
C ASP A 554 29.44 13.43 -15.91
N GLY A 555 30.46 12.60 -15.67
CA GLY A 555 31.67 12.52 -16.50
C GLY A 555 31.40 12.02 -17.92
N ILE A 556 30.48 11.06 -18.10
CA ILE A 556 30.07 10.57 -19.42
C ILE A 556 29.27 11.65 -20.17
N ILE A 557 28.37 12.35 -19.48
CA ILE A 557 27.59 13.45 -20.06
C ILE A 557 28.53 14.61 -20.47
N ALA A 558 29.48 14.98 -19.62
CA ALA A 558 30.46 16.02 -19.93
C ALA A 558 31.35 15.67 -21.14
N LYS A 559 31.80 14.41 -21.25
CA LYS A 559 32.55 13.93 -22.43
C LYS A 559 31.71 13.98 -23.70
N LYS A 560 30.43 13.62 -23.61
CA LYS A 560 29.49 13.67 -24.75
C LYS A 560 29.27 15.11 -25.23
N ILE A 561 29.04 16.05 -24.29
CA ILE A 561 28.91 17.49 -24.60
C ILE A 561 30.21 18.05 -25.20
N LYS A 562 31.37 17.66 -24.68
CA LYS A 562 32.66 18.12 -25.21
C LYS A 562 32.88 17.64 -26.66
N HIS A 563 32.58 16.38 -26.94
CA HIS A 563 32.70 15.81 -28.28
C HIS A 563 31.69 16.43 -29.27
N GLU A 564 30.51 16.81 -28.80
CA GLU A 564 29.51 17.52 -29.61
C GLU A 564 29.96 18.96 -29.93
N LYS A 565 30.54 19.67 -28.95
CA LYS A 565 31.15 20.99 -29.17
C LYS A 565 32.37 20.96 -30.08
N GLU A 566 33.20 19.93 -29.99
CA GLU A 566 34.35 19.74 -30.90
C GLU A 566 33.87 19.49 -32.34
N LYS A 567 32.79 18.72 -32.53
CA LYS A 567 32.15 18.56 -33.85
C LYS A 567 31.59 19.87 -34.41
N GLU A 568 30.94 20.68 -33.57
CA GLU A 568 30.43 21.99 -33.98
C GLU A 568 31.56 22.98 -34.34
N GLN A 569 32.69 22.94 -33.62
CA GLN A 569 33.86 23.76 -33.96
C GLN A 569 34.54 23.32 -35.26
N THR A 570 34.60 22.01 -35.56
CA THR A 570 35.14 21.54 -36.84
C THR A 570 34.26 21.91 -38.05
N ASN A 571 32.94 22.05 -37.83
CA ASN A 571 32.01 22.45 -38.90
C ASN A 571 31.91 23.97 -39.09
N ASN A 572 32.39 24.78 -38.14
CA ASN A 572 32.36 26.24 -38.19
C ASN A 572 33.71 26.91 -38.44
N MET A 573 34.78 26.17 -38.80
CA MET A 573 36.00 26.82 -39.27
C MET A 573 35.78 27.45 -40.66
N PRO A 574 35.91 28.78 -40.81
CA PRO A 574 35.87 29.41 -42.11
C PRO A 574 37.11 28.99 -42.92
N PRO A 575 37.00 28.81 -44.25
CA PRO A 575 38.12 28.37 -45.07
C PRO A 575 39.28 29.36 -44.95
N LEU A 576 40.46 28.82 -44.60
CA LEU A 576 41.72 29.54 -44.47
C LEU A 576 41.98 30.40 -45.72
N ARG A 577 41.84 31.72 -45.53
CA ARG A 577 42.18 32.74 -46.53
C ARG A 577 43.70 32.86 -46.55
N PHE A 578 44.33 32.18 -47.50
CA PHE A 578 45.75 32.38 -47.82
C PHE A 578 45.97 33.86 -48.20
N GLN A 579 46.65 34.61 -47.33
CA GLN A 579 47.24 35.90 -47.69
C GLN A 579 48.51 35.62 -48.49
N SER A 580 48.57 36.15 -49.71
CA SER A 580 49.76 36.18 -50.54
C SER A 580 50.80 37.15 -49.94
N PRO A 581 52.11 36.87 -50.08
CA PRO A 581 53.15 37.77 -49.61
C PRO A 581 53.20 39.01 -50.51
N GLN A 582 53.11 40.19 -49.90
CA GLN A 582 53.53 41.45 -50.52
C GLN A 582 55.00 41.33 -50.95
N LYS A 583 55.24 41.35 -52.26
CA LYS A 583 56.55 41.68 -52.80
C LYS A 583 56.61 43.18 -53.03
N GLN A 584 57.55 43.82 -52.34
CA GLN A 584 58.12 45.11 -52.69
C GLN A 584 58.81 44.99 -54.06
N GLN A 585 58.38 45.80 -55.03
CA GLN A 585 59.19 46.59 -55.97
C GLN A 585 58.28 47.38 -56.91
#